data_AF-A0A177WE80-F1
#
_entry.id   AF-A0A177WE80-F1
#
_cell.length_a   1.000
_cell.length_b   1.000
_cell.length_c   1.000
_cell.angle_alpha   90.00
_cell.angle_beta   90.00
_cell.angle_gamma   90.00
#
_symmetry.space_group_name_H-M   'P 1'
#
loop_
_entity.id
_entity.type
_entity.pdbx_description
1 polymer ?
#
loop_
_entity_poly.entity_id
_entity_poly.type
_entity_poly.pdbx_seq_one_letter_code
_entity_poly.pdbx_strand_id
1 'polypeptide(L)'
;MNPPPATQRYQYVQPTMHRSMLPTFQEQRSDPFHPLYSSTNSSTVLNLQEPSWKRSHTESTKSPKISPVSRKPSSSVSTKSSSSIPYSTNDSKKSKPYMCRCVPESPLKRTVCVGSIAVILLTLSLVAYIFVPKPPTFSVESITLPDSSSNFQISSGLSDINSLSISANLRVSFSFDNPNKFPIKVNQLKLTAQLAPDFNQLQSSPSIQQMINFSETNNKSSAVNNNNMAVVSHDAKEQQAGLGIKSDLELLPKQQTSSDLQLNFNYTPNPSTGLLKDPALAEILQACGVAGQRRPMSLQYTATTNIDIFKQFGYVPSFSNTIQLNCPFDDASVSSIVQTIKSILNLPPGSP
;
A
#
# COMPACT_ATOMS: atom_id res chain seq x y z
N MET A 1 36.42 -27.70 -40.19
CA MET A 1 34.97 -27.92 -40.41
C MET A 1 34.51 -28.87 -39.32
N ASN A 2 33.77 -28.37 -38.33
CA ASN A 2 33.23 -29.18 -37.23
C ASN A 2 31.77 -29.55 -37.55
N PRO A 3 31.35 -30.81 -37.28
CA PRO A 3 29.97 -31.21 -37.53
C PRO A 3 29.01 -30.61 -36.49
N PRO A 4 27.73 -30.40 -36.83
CA PRO A 4 26.74 -29.84 -35.92
C PRO A 4 26.27 -30.89 -34.90
N PRO A 5 25.82 -30.45 -33.70
CA PRO A 5 25.38 -31.35 -32.64
C PRO A 5 23.97 -31.93 -32.90
N ALA A 6 23.79 -33.18 -32.47
CA ALA A 6 22.59 -33.97 -32.65
C ALA A 6 21.40 -33.46 -31.80
N THR A 7 20.23 -33.39 -32.44
CA THR A 7 18.95 -33.01 -31.84
C THR A 7 18.37 -34.17 -31.05
N GLN A 8 18.26 -34.06 -29.72
CA GLN A 8 17.53 -35.03 -28.89
C GLN A 8 16.02 -34.81 -29.02
N ARG A 9 15.30 -35.86 -29.45
CA ARG A 9 13.83 -35.90 -29.45
C ARG A 9 13.33 -36.26 -28.06
N TYR A 10 12.55 -35.37 -27.44
CA TYR A 10 11.78 -35.68 -26.24
C TYR A 10 10.54 -36.49 -26.62
N GLN A 11 10.43 -37.73 -26.12
CA GLN A 11 9.20 -38.51 -26.16
C GLN A 11 8.30 -38.07 -25.00
N TYR A 12 7.12 -37.56 -25.33
CA TYR A 12 6.05 -37.34 -24.36
C TYR A 12 5.36 -38.67 -24.05
N VAL A 13 5.47 -39.12 -22.80
CA VAL A 13 4.69 -40.23 -22.25
C VAL A 13 3.34 -39.66 -21.83
N GLN A 14 2.25 -40.14 -22.45
CA GLN A 14 0.89 -39.78 -22.03
C GLN A 14 0.50 -40.53 -20.74
N PRO A 15 -0.13 -39.85 -19.76
CA PRO A 15 -0.68 -40.52 -18.58
C PRO A 15 -2.02 -41.19 -18.90
N THR A 16 -2.07 -42.50 -18.64
CA THR A 16 -3.26 -43.34 -18.71
C THR A 16 -4.23 -42.94 -17.60
N MET A 17 -5.40 -42.36 -17.95
CA MET A 17 -6.46 -42.08 -16.98
C MET A 17 -7.19 -43.38 -16.59
N HIS A 18 -7.02 -43.81 -15.35
CA HIS A 18 -7.84 -44.87 -14.75
C HIS A 18 -9.24 -44.33 -14.42
N ARG A 19 -10.23 -44.94 -15.06
CA ARG A 19 -11.67 -44.72 -14.89
C ARG A 19 -12.13 -45.33 -13.56
N SER A 20 -12.24 -44.51 -12.51
CA SER A 20 -12.85 -44.91 -11.24
C SER A 20 -14.38 -44.81 -11.32
N MET A 21 -15.03 -45.90 -10.90
CA MET A 21 -16.48 -46.11 -10.93
C MET A 21 -17.24 -45.17 -9.98
N LEU A 22 -18.38 -44.66 -10.43
CA LEU A 22 -19.38 -43.98 -9.59
C LEU A 22 -20.08 -44.99 -8.67
N PRO A 23 -20.33 -44.66 -7.40
CA PRO A 23 -21.42 -45.26 -6.65
C PRO A 23 -22.72 -44.48 -6.89
N THR A 24 -23.75 -45.22 -7.26
CA THR A 24 -25.16 -44.82 -7.30
C THR A 24 -25.61 -44.45 -5.89
N PHE A 25 -26.05 -43.21 -5.67
CA PHE A 25 -26.65 -42.80 -4.40
C PHE A 25 -28.16 -42.65 -4.54
N GLN A 26 -28.88 -43.32 -3.64
CA GLN A 26 -30.33 -43.38 -3.59
C GLN A 26 -30.95 -42.03 -3.25
N GLU A 27 -32.05 -41.76 -3.94
CA GLU A 27 -33.02 -40.73 -3.66
C GLU A 27 -33.78 -41.06 -2.36
N GLN A 28 -33.61 -40.23 -1.33
CA GLN A 28 -34.44 -40.29 -0.12
C GLN A 28 -35.08 -38.92 0.14
N ARG A 29 -36.40 -38.95 0.09
CA ARG A 29 -37.38 -37.85 0.19
C ARG A 29 -37.76 -37.61 1.66
N SER A 30 -38.33 -36.42 1.93
CA SER A 30 -38.99 -35.92 3.18
C SER A 30 -38.06 -35.68 4.38
N ASP A 31 -38.05 -34.56 5.11
CA ASP A 31 -39.06 -33.51 5.38
C ASP A 31 -38.40 -32.25 5.98
N PRO A 32 -39.14 -31.13 6.18
CA PRO A 32 -38.57 -29.80 6.45
C PRO A 32 -38.45 -29.50 7.95
N PHE A 33 -37.28 -29.01 8.37
CA PHE A 33 -37.14 -28.26 9.63
C PHE A 33 -36.26 -27.03 9.42
N HIS A 34 -36.89 -25.86 9.51
CA HIS A 34 -36.22 -24.57 9.67
C HIS A 34 -35.49 -24.51 11.01
N PRO A 35 -34.32 -23.86 11.04
CA PRO A 35 -34.10 -22.84 12.04
C PRO A 35 -33.77 -21.50 11.40
N LEU A 36 -34.52 -20.48 11.82
CA LEU A 36 -34.23 -19.07 11.58
C LEU A 36 -32.91 -18.69 12.26
N TYR A 37 -31.83 -18.63 11.49
CA TYR A 37 -30.68 -17.79 11.82
C TYR A 37 -30.71 -16.56 10.94
N SER A 38 -31.20 -15.47 11.51
CA SER A 38 -31.07 -14.12 10.96
C SER A 38 -29.60 -13.70 11.01
N SER A 39 -28.85 -13.90 9.92
CA SER A 39 -27.61 -13.17 9.70
C SER A 39 -27.96 -11.77 9.21
N THR A 40 -28.00 -10.82 10.14
CA THR A 40 -28.05 -9.40 9.82
C THR A 40 -26.71 -8.97 9.25
N ASN A 41 -26.53 -9.14 7.93
CA ASN A 41 -25.53 -8.41 7.16
C ASN A 41 -25.96 -6.94 7.10
N SER A 42 -25.68 -6.20 8.18
CA SER A 42 -25.74 -4.75 8.18
C SER A 42 -24.46 -4.25 7.54
N SER A 43 -24.47 -4.13 6.22
CA SER A 43 -23.47 -3.38 5.45
C SER A 43 -23.66 -1.89 5.75
N THR A 44 -23.22 -1.47 6.94
CA THR A 44 -23.13 -0.06 7.28
C THR A 44 -21.96 0.50 6.48
N VAL A 45 -22.26 1.16 5.36
CA VAL A 45 -21.34 2.09 4.70
C VAL A 45 -21.03 3.19 5.71
N LEU A 46 -19.98 2.99 6.49
CA LEU A 46 -19.39 4.04 7.32
C LEU A 46 -18.78 5.06 6.37
N ASN A 47 -19.59 6.05 6.00
CA ASN A 47 -19.08 7.37 5.64
C ASN A 47 -18.33 7.87 6.88
N LEU A 48 -17.02 7.61 6.92
CA LEU A 48 -16.13 8.22 7.89
C LEU A 48 -15.97 9.69 7.47
N GLN A 49 -16.99 10.49 7.80
CA GLN A 49 -16.86 11.94 7.82
C GLN A 49 -15.88 12.27 8.95
N GLU A 50 -14.68 12.72 8.57
CA GLU A 50 -13.66 13.13 9.52
C GLU A 50 -14.24 14.15 10.52
N PRO A 51 -14.02 13.98 11.84
CA PRO A 51 -14.41 14.99 12.80
C PRO A 51 -13.55 16.25 12.59
N SER A 52 -14.18 17.25 11.98
CA SER A 52 -13.74 18.64 11.91
C SER A 52 -13.61 19.22 13.33
N TRP A 53 -12.46 18.98 13.97
CA TRP A 53 -12.03 19.82 15.09
C TRP A 53 -11.31 21.03 14.51
N LYS A 54 -12.07 22.12 14.38
CA LYS A 54 -11.53 23.48 14.28
C LYS A 54 -10.51 23.70 15.39
N ARG A 55 -9.23 23.75 15.02
CA ARG A 55 -8.19 24.40 15.82
C ARG A 55 -7.74 25.63 15.06
N SER A 56 -8.34 26.76 15.41
CA SER A 56 -7.87 28.09 15.05
C SER A 56 -6.54 28.36 15.75
N HIS A 57 -5.44 28.17 15.03
CA HIS A 57 -4.20 28.91 15.25
C HIS A 57 -3.77 29.51 13.92
N THR A 58 -4.05 30.80 13.78
CA THR A 58 -3.43 31.71 12.83
C THR A 58 -1.95 31.82 13.21
N GLU A 59 -1.09 31.14 12.47
CA GLU A 59 0.34 31.46 12.47
C GLU A 59 0.80 31.67 11.03
N SER A 60 1.01 32.95 10.73
CA SER A 60 1.48 33.47 9.45
C SER A 60 2.96 33.18 9.31
N THR A 61 3.32 32.18 8.50
CA THR A 61 4.73 31.93 8.12
C THR A 61 4.94 32.38 6.68
N LYS A 62 5.33 33.65 6.52
CA LYS A 62 5.99 34.15 5.31
C LYS A 62 7.27 33.36 5.10
N SER A 63 7.39 32.69 3.95
CA SER A 63 8.67 32.16 3.45
C SER A 63 9.59 33.33 3.06
N PRO A 64 10.85 33.36 3.53
CA PRO A 64 11.83 34.32 3.04
C PRO A 64 12.49 33.81 1.75
N LYS A 65 12.45 34.69 0.75
CA LYS A 65 13.14 34.63 -0.54
C LYS A 65 14.65 34.75 -0.29
N ILE A 66 15.41 33.69 -0.57
CA ILE A 66 16.88 33.71 -0.49
C ILE A 66 17.42 34.22 -1.82
N SER A 67 18.01 35.42 -1.79
CA SER A 67 18.94 35.92 -2.82
C SER A 67 20.35 35.98 -2.22
N PRO A 68 21.41 35.81 -3.04
CA PRO A 68 22.77 35.70 -2.55
C PRO A 68 23.38 37.08 -2.31
N VAL A 69 23.88 37.34 -1.10
CA VAL A 69 24.66 38.55 -0.81
C VAL A 69 26.04 38.15 -0.33
N SER A 70 26.99 38.28 -1.25
CA SER A 70 28.41 38.43 -1.01
C SER A 70 28.66 39.58 -0.02
N ARG A 71 29.44 39.36 1.04
CA ARG A 71 30.17 40.44 1.73
C ARG A 71 31.40 39.97 2.50
N LYS A 72 32.44 40.78 2.27
CA LYS A 72 33.82 40.89 2.77
C LYS A 72 34.04 40.76 4.29
N PRO A 73 35.31 40.56 4.70
CA PRO A 73 35.73 40.61 6.10
C PRO A 73 35.86 42.05 6.59
N SER A 74 35.45 42.33 7.83
CA SER A 74 35.83 43.57 8.53
C SER A 74 35.97 43.34 10.03
N SER A 75 37.20 43.55 10.47
CA SER A 75 37.67 43.80 11.82
C SER A 75 37.09 45.08 12.46
N SER A 76 36.74 45.01 13.75
CA SER A 76 36.88 46.08 14.77
C SER A 76 36.41 45.51 16.12
N VAL A 77 37.26 45.36 17.14
CA VAL A 77 37.79 46.37 18.10
C VAL A 77 36.70 47.08 18.91
N SER A 78 36.57 46.71 20.19
CA SER A 78 36.37 47.58 21.38
C SER A 78 36.09 46.69 22.60
N THR A 79 37.07 46.43 23.49
CA THR A 79 37.46 47.14 24.73
C THR A 79 36.47 47.17 25.90
N LYS A 80 36.97 46.62 27.02
CA LYS A 80 36.72 46.94 28.44
C LYS A 80 35.38 46.51 29.07
N SER A 81 35.46 45.58 30.02
CA SER A 81 35.55 46.00 31.43
C SER A 81 36.21 44.92 32.30
N SER A 82 37.17 45.39 33.08
CA SER A 82 37.86 44.64 34.12
C SER A 82 36.94 44.46 35.32
N SER A 83 36.64 43.21 35.66
CA SER A 83 36.21 42.84 37.01
C SER A 83 37.18 41.76 37.48
N SER A 84 38.21 42.22 38.18
CA SER A 84 39.15 41.40 38.92
C SER A 84 38.41 40.73 40.07
N ILE A 85 37.92 39.52 39.83
CA ILE A 85 37.43 38.64 40.90
C ILE A 85 38.68 37.97 41.52
N PRO A 86 38.87 38.07 42.84
CA PRO A 86 40.05 37.59 43.52
C PRO A 86 40.19 36.07 43.35
N TYR A 87 41.41 35.64 43.01
CA TYR A 87 41.87 34.27 43.15
C TYR A 87 41.76 33.85 44.61
N SER A 88 40.63 33.25 44.98
CA SER A 88 40.50 32.48 46.20
C SER A 88 41.25 31.17 45.98
N THR A 89 42.48 31.09 46.49
CA THR A 89 43.20 29.84 46.74
C THR A 89 42.43 29.05 47.80
N ASN A 90 41.26 28.54 47.40
CA ASN A 90 40.49 27.62 48.22
C ASN A 90 41.22 26.29 48.16
N ASP A 91 41.88 25.96 49.26
CA ASP A 91 42.32 24.62 49.61
C ASP A 91 41.31 23.60 49.09
N SER A 92 41.74 22.85 48.07
CA SER A 92 40.95 21.81 47.43
C SER A 92 40.74 20.69 48.45
N LYS A 93 39.72 20.85 49.30
CA LYS A 93 39.15 19.76 50.11
C LYS A 93 38.70 18.71 49.10
N LYS A 94 39.55 17.69 48.90
CA LYS A 94 39.26 16.51 48.09
C LYS A 94 37.96 15.92 48.62
N SER A 95 36.84 16.25 47.98
CA SER A 95 35.55 15.66 48.30
C SER A 95 35.72 14.17 48.07
N LYS A 96 35.65 13.40 49.16
CA LYS A 96 35.69 11.94 49.04
C LYS A 96 34.52 11.58 48.12
N PRO A 97 34.77 10.94 46.97
CA PRO A 97 33.70 10.57 46.06
C PRO A 97 32.72 9.71 46.84
N TYR A 98 31.47 10.14 46.93
CA TYR A 98 30.38 9.38 47.54
C TYR A 98 30.17 8.13 46.68
N MET A 99 30.96 7.09 46.93
CA MET A 99 30.68 5.78 46.36
C MET A 99 29.35 5.29 46.95
N CYS A 100 28.43 4.89 46.07
CA CYS A 100 27.17 4.28 46.47
C CYS A 100 27.46 3.19 47.52
N ARG A 101 26.83 3.29 48.70
CA ARG A 101 26.99 2.38 49.85
C ARG A 101 26.73 0.89 49.53
N CYS A 102 26.30 0.57 48.31
CA CYS A 102 26.05 -0.79 47.84
C CYS A 102 27.32 -1.52 47.34
N VAL A 103 28.47 -0.85 47.21
CA VAL A 103 29.72 -1.51 46.77
C VAL A 103 30.54 -1.93 47.99
N PRO A 104 30.75 -3.23 48.24
CA PRO A 104 31.51 -3.69 49.40
C PRO A 104 33.01 -3.32 49.28
N GLU A 105 33.63 -2.94 50.39
CA GLU A 105 35.05 -2.51 50.44
C GLU A 105 36.04 -3.65 50.13
N SER A 106 35.67 -4.90 50.45
CA SER A 106 36.53 -6.06 50.19
C SER A 106 36.59 -6.39 48.69
N PRO A 107 37.78 -6.60 48.11
CA PRO A 107 37.92 -6.91 46.69
C PRO A 107 37.22 -8.22 46.29
N LEU A 108 37.21 -9.22 47.17
CA LEU A 108 36.55 -10.51 46.92
C LEU A 108 35.02 -10.35 46.92
N LYS A 109 34.47 -9.57 47.86
CA LYS A 109 33.04 -9.26 47.89
C LYS A 109 32.63 -8.42 46.67
N ARG A 110 33.50 -7.54 46.18
CA ARG A 110 33.25 -6.76 44.96
C ARG A 110 33.15 -7.64 43.72
N THR A 111 34.06 -8.61 43.55
CA THR A 111 33.99 -9.57 42.42
C THR A 111 32.72 -10.40 42.46
N VAL A 112 32.32 -10.90 43.64
CA VAL A 112 31.06 -11.66 43.80
C VAL A 112 29.85 -10.78 43.48
N CYS A 113 29.83 -9.52 43.94
CA CYS A 113 28.76 -8.57 43.66
C CYS A 113 28.63 -8.29 42.15
N VAL A 114 29.72 -7.92 41.48
CA VAL A 114 29.73 -7.66 40.03
C VAL A 114 29.34 -8.91 39.24
N GLY A 115 29.87 -10.08 39.62
CA GLY A 115 29.52 -11.36 39.00
C GLY A 115 28.03 -11.67 39.12
N SER A 116 27.44 -11.46 40.30
CA SER A 116 26.00 -11.68 40.52
C SER A 116 25.12 -10.75 39.66
N ILE A 117 25.47 -9.47 39.55
CA ILE A 117 24.75 -8.50 38.70
C ILE A 117 24.89 -8.90 37.22
N ALA A 118 26.08 -9.30 36.78
CA ALA A 118 26.31 -9.74 35.40
C ALA A 118 25.47 -10.97 35.05
N VAL A 119 25.36 -11.95 35.95
CA VAL A 119 24.50 -13.12 35.77
C VAL A 119 23.02 -12.72 35.69
N ILE A 120 22.56 -11.83 36.58
CA ILE A 120 21.16 -11.33 36.55
C ILE A 120 20.86 -10.57 35.24
N LEU A 121 21.78 -9.72 34.78
CA LEU A 121 21.60 -9.01 33.52
C LEU A 121 21.61 -9.97 32.32
N LEU A 122 22.44 -11.00 32.34
CA LEU A 122 22.49 -12.01 31.27
C LEU A 122 21.21 -12.84 31.24
N THR A 123 20.68 -13.26 32.40
CA THR A 123 19.41 -13.99 32.45
C THR A 123 18.23 -13.12 32.02
N LEU A 124 18.15 -11.87 32.49
CA LEU A 124 17.13 -10.91 32.04
C LEU A 124 17.24 -10.64 30.54
N SER A 125 18.45 -10.54 29.99
CA SER A 125 18.67 -10.35 28.55
C SER A 125 18.20 -11.56 27.74
N LEU A 126 18.46 -12.77 28.22
CA LEU A 126 18.01 -14.01 27.58
C LEU A 126 16.48 -14.15 27.62
N VAL A 127 15.88 -13.86 28.78
CA VAL A 127 14.41 -13.84 28.93
C VAL A 127 13.81 -12.80 28.00
N ALA A 128 14.32 -11.56 28.02
CA ALA A 128 13.88 -10.52 27.10
C ALA A 128 14.01 -10.96 25.63
N TYR A 129 15.14 -11.55 25.23
CA TYR A 129 15.32 -12.04 23.86
C TYR A 129 14.28 -13.08 23.43
N ILE A 130 13.85 -13.96 24.35
CA ILE A 130 12.84 -14.99 24.07
C ILE A 130 11.43 -14.39 23.99
N PHE A 131 11.13 -13.38 24.81
CA PHE A 131 9.80 -12.78 24.92
C PHE A 131 9.61 -11.52 24.07
N VAL A 132 10.66 -10.99 23.44
CA VAL A 132 10.53 -9.86 22.51
C VAL A 132 9.68 -10.30 21.31
N PRO A 133 8.51 -9.67 21.10
CA PRO A 133 7.64 -10.00 19.99
C PRO A 133 8.33 -9.71 18.66
N LYS A 134 8.35 -10.70 17.77
CA LYS A 134 8.78 -10.55 16.39
C LYS A 134 7.60 -10.08 15.54
N PRO A 135 7.79 -9.14 14.60
CA PRO A 135 6.71 -8.72 13.71
C PRO A 135 6.25 -9.92 12.87
N PRO A 136 4.94 -10.13 12.69
CA PRO A 136 4.45 -11.13 11.76
C PRO A 136 4.82 -10.73 10.33
N THR A 137 4.93 -11.71 9.43
CA THR A 137 5.08 -11.48 8.00
C THR A 137 3.69 -11.43 7.35
N PHE A 138 3.53 -10.58 6.34
CA PHE A 138 2.26 -10.41 5.62
C PHE A 138 2.48 -10.63 4.13
N SER A 139 1.59 -11.39 3.49
CA SER A 139 1.62 -11.64 2.06
C SER A 139 0.21 -11.57 1.47
N VAL A 140 0.07 -10.91 0.31
CA VAL A 140 -1.16 -10.97 -0.49
C VAL A 140 -1.03 -12.15 -1.43
N GLU A 141 -1.99 -13.08 -1.38
CA GLU A 141 -1.98 -14.31 -2.17
C GLU A 141 -2.68 -14.11 -3.51
N SER A 142 -3.86 -13.48 -3.50
CA SER A 142 -4.61 -13.20 -4.72
C SER A 142 -5.58 -12.03 -4.55
N ILE A 143 -5.97 -11.44 -5.68
CA ILE A 143 -7.04 -10.45 -5.77
C ILE A 143 -8.02 -10.96 -6.81
N THR A 144 -9.27 -11.19 -6.41
CA THR A 144 -10.33 -11.75 -7.25
C THR A 144 -11.58 -10.86 -7.20
N LEU A 145 -12.43 -10.96 -8.22
CA LEU A 145 -13.77 -10.37 -8.15
C LEU A 145 -14.71 -11.39 -7.52
N PRO A 146 -15.59 -10.97 -6.60
CA PRO A 146 -16.66 -11.84 -6.17
C PRO A 146 -17.63 -12.02 -7.34
N ASP A 147 -18.12 -13.25 -7.54
CA ASP A 147 -18.85 -13.72 -8.73
C ASP A 147 -20.14 -12.95 -9.09
N SER A 148 -20.57 -11.99 -8.28
CA SER A 148 -21.77 -11.19 -8.53
C SER A 148 -21.46 -9.93 -9.34
N SER A 149 -22.17 -9.76 -10.47
CA SER A 149 -22.14 -8.56 -11.32
C SER A 149 -22.50 -7.25 -10.59
N SER A 150 -23.14 -7.32 -9.43
CA SER A 150 -23.45 -6.18 -8.57
C SER A 150 -22.24 -5.52 -7.92
N ASN A 151 -21.06 -6.16 -7.96
CA ASN A 151 -19.84 -5.64 -7.36
C ASN A 151 -19.17 -4.56 -8.19
N PHE A 152 -19.67 -4.30 -9.39
CA PHE A 152 -19.10 -3.36 -10.33
C PHE A 152 -20.12 -2.26 -10.64
N GLN A 153 -19.70 -1.00 -10.53
CA GLN A 153 -20.53 0.14 -10.88
C GLN A 153 -19.71 1.12 -11.71
N ILE A 154 -20.27 1.49 -12.86
CA ILE A 154 -19.82 2.63 -13.64
C ILE A 154 -20.83 3.72 -13.40
N SER A 155 -20.37 4.88 -12.94
CA SER A 155 -21.21 6.08 -12.94
C SER A 155 -20.55 7.15 -13.80
N SER A 156 -21.37 7.90 -14.53
CA SER A 156 -20.91 9.04 -15.31
C SER A 156 -21.97 10.13 -15.22
N GLY A 157 -21.55 11.34 -14.85
CA GLY A 157 -22.35 12.52 -15.08
C GLY A 157 -22.38 12.84 -16.57
N LEU A 158 -23.58 12.92 -17.15
CA LEU A 158 -23.79 13.18 -18.58
C LEU A 158 -23.14 14.49 -19.08
N SER A 159 -22.79 15.41 -18.19
CA SER A 159 -22.33 16.76 -18.53
C SER A 159 -20.84 17.02 -18.25
N ASP A 160 -20.13 16.09 -17.61
CA ASP A 160 -18.74 16.32 -17.19
C ASP A 160 -17.85 15.13 -17.56
N ILE A 161 -16.89 15.37 -18.45
CA ILE A 161 -15.90 14.38 -18.89
C ILE A 161 -15.07 13.82 -17.72
N ASN A 162 -14.98 14.56 -16.61
CA ASN A 162 -14.22 14.15 -15.43
C ASN A 162 -15.07 13.41 -14.39
N SER A 163 -16.36 13.19 -14.67
CA SER A 163 -17.29 12.54 -13.74
C SER A 163 -17.40 11.02 -13.92
N LEU A 164 -16.60 10.42 -14.81
CA LEU A 164 -16.50 8.97 -14.89
C LEU A 164 -15.98 8.45 -13.54
N SER A 165 -16.70 7.53 -12.92
CA SER A 165 -16.19 6.76 -11.81
C SER A 165 -16.36 5.27 -12.09
N ILE A 166 -15.32 4.51 -11.78
CA ILE A 166 -15.30 3.06 -11.91
C ILE A 166 -15.08 2.52 -10.50
N SER A 167 -16.09 1.87 -9.94
CA SER A 167 -15.98 1.23 -8.64
C SER A 167 -16.13 -0.29 -8.74
N ALA A 168 -15.33 -1.00 -7.97
CA ALA A 168 -15.36 -2.45 -7.89
C ALA A 168 -15.09 -2.93 -6.46
N ASN A 169 -15.83 -3.92 -5.99
CA ASN A 169 -15.52 -4.60 -4.73
C ASN A 169 -14.62 -5.80 -5.01
N LEU A 170 -13.33 -5.68 -4.70
CA LEU A 170 -12.35 -6.74 -4.90
C LEU A 170 -12.22 -7.59 -3.63
N ARG A 171 -12.14 -8.91 -3.77
CA ARG A 171 -11.78 -9.82 -2.67
C ARG A 171 -10.28 -10.03 -2.70
N VAL A 172 -9.61 -9.63 -1.62
CA VAL A 172 -8.16 -9.81 -1.44
C VAL A 172 -7.94 -10.95 -0.46
N SER A 173 -7.37 -12.04 -0.94
CA SER A 173 -6.91 -13.14 -0.09
C SER A 173 -5.48 -12.87 0.34
N PHE A 174 -5.23 -12.92 1.64
CA PHE A 174 -3.93 -12.65 2.24
C PHE A 174 -3.63 -13.66 3.35
N SER A 175 -2.36 -13.75 3.72
CA SER A 175 -1.92 -14.52 4.87
C SER A 175 -0.94 -13.77 5.75
N PHE A 176 -1.00 -14.10 7.03
CA PHE A 176 -0.01 -13.71 8.04
C PHE A 176 0.70 -14.94 8.55
N ASP A 177 2.04 -14.93 8.58
CA ASP A 177 2.82 -15.91 9.32
C ASP A 177 3.30 -15.30 10.64
N ASN A 178 2.89 -15.93 11.74
CA ASN A 178 3.23 -15.51 13.09
C ASN A 178 4.43 -16.31 13.62
N PRO A 179 5.64 -15.72 13.63
CA PRO A 179 6.84 -16.41 14.11
C PRO A 179 6.90 -16.51 15.65
N ASN A 180 5.93 -15.97 16.39
CA ASN A 180 5.94 -15.94 17.86
C ASN A 180 5.38 -17.22 18.47
N LYS A 181 5.73 -17.46 19.73
CA LYS A 181 5.22 -18.62 20.52
C LYS A 181 3.89 -18.33 21.22
N PHE A 182 3.32 -17.16 21.01
CA PHE A 182 2.07 -16.70 21.61
C PHE A 182 1.16 -16.09 20.53
N PRO A 183 -0.16 -16.09 20.75
CA PRO A 183 -1.10 -15.51 19.79
C PRO A 183 -0.93 -13.99 19.75
N ILE A 184 -1.10 -13.40 18.57
CA ILE A 184 -1.07 -11.95 18.38
C ILE A 184 -2.44 -11.51 17.88
N LYS A 185 -3.04 -10.55 18.59
CA LYS A 185 -4.28 -9.90 18.14
C LYS A 185 -3.93 -8.69 17.29
N VAL A 186 -4.42 -8.69 16.05
CA VAL A 186 -4.38 -7.57 15.11
C VAL A 186 -5.74 -6.88 15.17
N ASN A 187 -5.78 -5.75 15.84
CA ASN A 187 -7.01 -5.00 16.04
C ASN A 187 -7.54 -4.41 14.73
N GLN A 188 -6.63 -3.99 13.86
CA GLN A 188 -6.97 -3.44 12.55
C GLN A 188 -5.86 -3.72 11.53
N LEU A 189 -6.24 -4.30 10.40
CA LEU A 189 -5.49 -4.33 9.16
C LEU A 189 -6.13 -3.32 8.21
N LYS A 190 -5.36 -2.33 7.77
CA LYS A 190 -5.77 -1.37 6.74
C LYS A 190 -4.92 -1.59 5.49
N LEU A 191 -5.56 -2.00 4.41
CA LEU A 191 -4.95 -2.16 3.09
C LEU A 191 -5.33 -0.98 2.21
N THR A 192 -4.33 -0.21 1.77
CA THR A 192 -4.50 0.81 0.73
C THR A 192 -3.85 0.32 -0.55
N ALA A 193 -4.59 0.37 -1.65
CA ALA A 193 -4.08 0.02 -2.98
C ALA A 193 -4.03 1.27 -3.86
N GLN A 194 -3.05 1.31 -4.75
CA GLN A 194 -2.84 2.34 -5.75
C GLN A 194 -2.52 1.66 -7.08
N LEU A 195 -3.03 2.24 -8.16
CA LEU A 195 -2.66 1.77 -9.50
C LEU A 195 -1.27 2.28 -9.84
N ALA A 196 -0.44 1.42 -10.40
CA ALA A 196 0.91 1.76 -10.85
C ALA A 196 1.00 1.55 -12.37
N PRO A 197 0.62 2.57 -13.17
CA PRO A 197 0.65 2.48 -14.63
C PRO A 197 2.05 2.17 -15.16
N ASP A 198 2.16 1.24 -16.10
CA ASP A 198 3.42 0.99 -16.80
C ASP A 198 3.53 1.91 -18.01
N PHE A 199 4.13 3.08 -17.80
CA PHE A 199 4.28 4.11 -18.83
C PHE A 199 5.01 3.62 -20.09
N ASN A 200 5.94 2.67 -19.98
CA ASN A 200 6.64 2.13 -21.15
C ASN A 200 5.67 1.33 -22.03
N GLN A 201 4.81 0.55 -21.40
CA GLN A 201 3.79 -0.24 -22.11
C GLN A 201 2.67 0.64 -22.67
N LEU A 202 2.27 1.68 -21.94
CA LEU A 202 1.27 2.66 -22.41
C LEU A 202 1.76 3.41 -23.65
N GLN A 203 3.02 3.86 -23.65
CA GLN A 203 3.61 4.57 -24.80
C GLN A 203 3.74 3.69 -26.04
N SER A 204 3.98 2.38 -25.85
CA SER A 204 4.09 1.43 -26.96
C SER A 204 2.75 1.05 -27.62
N SER A 205 1.60 1.41 -27.00
CA SER A 205 0.28 1.05 -27.56
C SER A 205 -0.19 2.07 -28.60
N PRO A 206 -0.32 1.67 -29.89
CA PRO A 206 -0.79 2.57 -30.95
C PRO A 206 -2.25 3.03 -30.73
N SER A 207 -3.10 2.18 -30.14
CA SER A 207 -4.50 2.50 -29.86
C SER A 207 -4.64 3.63 -28.84
N ILE A 208 -3.78 3.65 -27.81
CA ILE A 208 -3.77 4.72 -26.81
C ILE A 208 -3.30 6.03 -27.46
N GLN A 209 -2.26 5.99 -28.29
CA GLN A 209 -1.80 7.17 -29.02
C GLN A 209 -2.88 7.74 -29.94
N GLN A 210 -3.68 6.89 -30.60
CA GLN A 210 -4.80 7.34 -31.44
C GLN A 210 -5.89 8.03 -30.63
N MET A 211 -6.27 7.50 -29.46
CA MET A 211 -7.24 8.16 -28.57
C MET A 211 -6.75 9.53 -28.07
N ILE A 212 -5.46 9.62 -27.71
CA ILE A 212 -4.84 10.88 -27.27
C ILE A 212 -4.87 11.91 -28.41
N ASN A 213 -4.50 11.50 -29.62
CA ASN A 213 -4.44 12.40 -30.79
C ASN A 213 -5.83 12.89 -31.24
N PHE A 214 -6.87 12.07 -31.09
CA PHE A 214 -8.25 12.45 -31.47
C PHE A 214 -8.80 13.61 -30.62
N SER A 215 -8.37 13.70 -29.35
CA SER A 215 -8.74 14.79 -28.45
C SER A 215 -8.22 16.16 -28.94
N GLU A 216 -7.05 16.20 -29.58
CA GLU A 216 -6.42 17.44 -30.00
C GLU A 216 -7.05 18.01 -31.27
N THR A 217 -7.51 17.15 -32.19
CA THR A 217 -8.14 17.58 -33.44
C THR A 217 -9.49 18.25 -33.26
N ASN A 218 -10.27 17.88 -32.24
CA ASN A 218 -11.59 18.48 -31.99
C ASN A 218 -11.54 19.81 -31.24
N ASN A 219 -10.38 20.18 -30.68
CA ASN A 219 -10.16 21.48 -30.01
C ASN A 219 -9.44 22.50 -30.91
N LYS A 220 -9.40 22.25 -32.23
CA LYS A 220 -8.68 23.07 -33.20
C LYS A 220 -9.42 24.37 -33.56
N SER A 221 -9.50 25.26 -32.58
CA SER A 221 -9.75 26.70 -32.75
C SER A 221 -8.62 27.59 -32.22
N SER A 222 -7.52 27.01 -31.71
CA SER A 222 -6.35 27.78 -31.27
C SER A 222 -5.06 27.20 -31.83
N ALA A 223 -4.45 27.94 -32.77
CA ALA A 223 -3.14 27.67 -33.32
C ALA A 223 -2.07 27.75 -32.22
N VAL A 224 -1.64 26.61 -31.70
CA VAL A 224 -0.48 26.51 -30.81
C VAL A 224 0.48 25.47 -31.39
N ASN A 225 1.74 25.88 -31.43
CA ASN A 225 2.87 25.31 -32.13
C ASN A 225 3.15 23.84 -31.75
N ASN A 226 2.99 22.92 -32.71
CA ASN A 226 3.32 21.51 -32.59
C ASN A 226 4.85 21.35 -32.49
N ASN A 227 5.36 20.85 -31.37
CA ASN A 227 6.65 20.12 -31.26
C ASN A 227 6.99 19.64 -29.84
N ASN A 228 6.20 20.00 -28.82
CA ASN A 228 6.37 19.43 -27.49
C ASN A 228 5.28 18.38 -27.26
N MET A 229 5.59 17.13 -27.61
CA MET A 229 4.88 15.94 -27.14
C MET A 229 4.79 16.08 -25.63
N ALA A 230 3.59 16.36 -25.12
CA ALA A 230 3.36 16.63 -23.72
C ALA A 230 3.87 15.42 -22.93
N VAL A 231 5.05 15.60 -22.31
CA VAL A 231 5.65 14.65 -21.40
C VAL A 231 4.58 14.36 -20.37
N VAL A 232 4.07 13.12 -20.36
CA VAL A 232 3.14 12.64 -19.34
C VAL A 232 3.80 12.95 -18.01
N SER A 233 3.26 13.95 -17.30
CA SER A 233 3.91 14.44 -16.10
C SER A 233 3.97 13.31 -15.09
N HIS A 234 5.20 12.95 -14.68
CA HIS A 234 5.44 11.98 -13.61
C HIS A 234 4.90 12.46 -12.25
N ASP A 235 4.40 13.69 -12.17
CA ASP A 235 3.77 14.25 -10.97
C ASP A 235 2.29 13.85 -10.82
N ALA A 236 1.80 12.87 -11.58
CA ALA A 236 0.50 12.27 -11.35
C ALA A 236 0.50 11.69 -9.93
N LYS A 237 -0.05 12.46 -8.97
CA LYS A 237 -0.27 12.02 -7.59
C LYS A 237 -0.86 10.62 -7.64
N GLU A 238 -0.21 9.67 -6.98
CA GLU A 238 -0.66 8.30 -6.86
C GLU A 238 -2.15 8.28 -6.53
N GLN A 239 -2.98 7.92 -7.51
CA GLN A 239 -4.41 7.81 -7.29
C GLN A 239 -4.63 6.61 -6.39
N GLN A 240 -5.17 6.87 -5.20
CA GLN A 240 -5.64 5.82 -4.31
C GLN A 240 -6.72 5.04 -5.04
N ALA A 241 -6.38 3.82 -5.43
CA ALA A 241 -7.24 2.94 -6.19
C ALA A 241 -8.21 2.20 -5.28
N GLY A 242 -7.88 1.99 -4.00
CA GLY A 242 -8.83 1.39 -3.07
C GLY A 242 -8.43 1.39 -1.60
N LEU A 243 -9.41 1.10 -0.76
CA LEU A 243 -9.26 0.93 0.69
C LEU A 243 -10.02 -0.32 1.16
N GLY A 244 -9.34 -1.14 1.95
CA GLY A 244 -9.91 -2.28 2.65
C GLY A 244 -9.52 -2.25 4.11
N ILE A 245 -10.45 -2.60 5.01
CA ILE A 245 -10.20 -2.64 6.45
C ILE A 245 -10.74 -3.96 6.98
N LYS A 246 -9.92 -4.64 7.79
CA LYS A 246 -10.33 -5.82 8.55
C LYS A 246 -9.94 -5.64 10.02
N SER A 247 -10.84 -5.97 10.93
CA SER A 247 -10.61 -5.86 12.37
C SER A 247 -10.57 -7.23 13.04
N ASP A 248 -10.05 -7.27 14.27
CA ASP A 248 -10.14 -8.41 15.18
C ASP A 248 -9.59 -9.73 14.61
N LEU A 249 -8.45 -9.66 13.94
CA LEU A 249 -7.76 -10.85 13.42
C LEU A 249 -6.83 -11.43 14.51
N GLU A 250 -7.02 -12.71 14.85
CA GLU A 250 -6.15 -13.41 15.78
C GLU A 250 -5.15 -14.30 15.02
N LEU A 251 -3.86 -14.04 15.21
CA LEU A 251 -2.77 -14.80 14.63
C LEU A 251 -2.29 -15.86 15.61
N LEU A 252 -2.52 -17.13 15.30
CA LEU A 252 -2.15 -18.23 16.17
C LEU A 252 -0.61 -18.39 16.27
N PRO A 253 -0.08 -18.92 17.39
CA PRO A 253 1.36 -19.11 17.54
C PRO A 253 1.95 -20.03 16.48
N LYS A 254 3.09 -19.66 15.89
CA LYS A 254 3.84 -20.49 14.93
C LYS A 254 3.00 -21.04 13.77
N GLN A 255 1.99 -20.27 13.35
CA GLN A 255 1.04 -20.68 12.33
C GLN A 255 0.82 -19.57 11.32
N GLN A 256 0.56 -19.99 10.09
CA GLN A 256 0.06 -19.13 9.02
C GLN A 256 -1.46 -19.03 9.13
N THR A 257 -1.99 -17.81 9.19
CA THR A 257 -3.42 -17.51 9.21
C THR A 257 -3.79 -16.85 7.89
N SER A 258 -4.58 -17.54 7.07
CA SER A 258 -5.13 -16.99 5.82
C SER A 258 -6.51 -16.39 6.04
N SER A 259 -6.81 -15.31 5.33
CA SER A 259 -8.07 -14.60 5.44
C SER A 259 -8.35 -13.77 4.21
N ASP A 260 -9.62 -13.38 4.05
CA ASP A 260 -10.05 -12.47 3.01
C ASP A 260 -10.40 -11.10 3.57
N LEU A 261 -10.13 -10.04 2.81
CA LEU A 261 -10.68 -8.71 3.04
C LEU A 261 -11.33 -8.18 1.76
N GLN A 262 -12.33 -7.32 1.92
CA GLN A 262 -12.92 -6.59 0.82
C GLN A 262 -12.16 -5.29 0.61
N LEU A 263 -11.67 -5.10 -0.60
CA LEU A 263 -11.00 -3.89 -1.06
C LEU A 263 -11.96 -3.14 -1.98
N ASN A 264 -12.43 -1.98 -1.52
CA ASN A 264 -13.29 -1.13 -2.32
C ASN A 264 -12.41 -0.35 -3.29
N PHE A 265 -12.35 -0.82 -4.54
CA PHE A 265 -11.68 -0.14 -5.63
C PHE A 265 -12.57 1.01 -6.11
N ASN A 266 -12.02 2.20 -6.23
CA ASN A 266 -12.70 3.37 -6.77
C ASN A 266 -11.70 4.21 -7.56
N TYR A 267 -11.93 4.30 -8.86
CA TYR A 267 -11.17 5.12 -9.77
C TYR A 267 -12.00 6.32 -10.22
N THR A 268 -11.40 7.50 -10.16
CA THR A 268 -11.94 8.75 -10.70
C THR A 268 -10.83 9.49 -11.45
N PRO A 269 -11.03 9.92 -12.70
CA PRO A 269 -10.04 10.62 -13.48
C PRO A 269 -9.52 11.87 -12.77
N ASN A 270 -8.24 12.17 -12.94
CA ASN A 270 -7.70 13.42 -12.46
C ASN A 270 -8.25 14.59 -13.29
N PRO A 271 -8.97 15.56 -12.67
CA PRO A 271 -9.60 16.65 -13.40
C PRO A 271 -8.60 17.58 -14.11
N SER A 272 -7.33 17.56 -13.69
CA SER A 272 -6.26 18.38 -14.30
C SER A 272 -5.70 17.76 -15.58
N THR A 273 -5.66 16.43 -15.68
CA THR A 273 -5.20 15.72 -16.89
C THR A 273 -6.35 15.47 -17.87
N GLY A 274 -7.57 15.32 -17.35
CA GLY A 274 -8.74 14.92 -18.12
C GLY A 274 -8.78 13.42 -18.38
N LEU A 275 -9.97 12.91 -18.72
CA LEU A 275 -10.24 11.49 -18.90
C LEU A 275 -9.28 10.76 -19.85
N LEU A 276 -9.05 11.34 -21.04
CA LEU A 276 -8.27 10.70 -22.11
C LEU A 276 -6.75 10.70 -21.89
N LYS A 277 -6.24 11.61 -21.05
CA LYS A 277 -4.81 11.71 -20.74
C LYS A 277 -4.48 11.11 -19.37
N ASP A 278 -5.45 10.52 -18.68
CA ASP A 278 -5.22 9.87 -17.40
C ASP A 278 -4.52 8.51 -17.61
N PRO A 279 -3.26 8.35 -17.16
CA PRO A 279 -2.52 7.11 -17.32
C PRO A 279 -3.17 5.94 -16.58
N ALA A 280 -3.92 6.19 -15.50
CA ALA A 280 -4.60 5.14 -14.76
C ALA A 280 -5.78 4.56 -15.55
N LEU A 281 -6.56 5.41 -16.24
CA LEU A 281 -7.59 4.90 -17.16
C LEU A 281 -6.94 4.11 -18.30
N ALA A 282 -5.86 4.65 -18.88
CA ALA A 282 -5.17 4.01 -19.99
C ALA A 282 -4.63 2.62 -19.60
N GLU A 283 -4.08 2.49 -18.39
CA GLU A 283 -3.65 1.22 -17.80
C GLU A 283 -4.83 0.25 -17.65
N ILE A 284 -5.98 0.70 -17.13
CA ILE A 284 -7.20 -0.11 -17.00
C ILE A 284 -7.68 -0.60 -18.38
N LEU A 285 -7.79 0.30 -19.36
CA LEU A 285 -8.27 -0.02 -20.70
C LEU A 285 -7.32 -1.01 -21.42
N GLN A 286 -6.01 -0.81 -21.30
CA GLN A 286 -5.02 -1.72 -21.89
C GLN A 286 -5.01 -3.08 -21.20
N ALA A 287 -5.07 -3.10 -19.87
CA ALA A 287 -5.12 -4.34 -19.10
C ALA A 287 -6.33 -5.19 -19.47
N CYS A 288 -7.43 -4.54 -19.86
CA CYS A 288 -8.67 -5.17 -20.31
C CYS A 288 -8.76 -5.43 -21.81
N GLY A 289 -7.72 -5.11 -22.58
CA GLY A 289 -7.69 -5.37 -24.02
C GLY A 289 -8.54 -4.43 -24.88
N VAL A 290 -9.01 -3.30 -24.32
CA VAL A 290 -9.72 -2.28 -25.12
C VAL A 290 -8.75 -1.58 -26.07
N ALA A 291 -7.54 -1.28 -25.58
CA ALA A 291 -6.53 -0.54 -26.30
C ALA A 291 -5.33 -1.41 -26.70
N GLY A 292 -5.58 -2.68 -27.07
CA GLY A 292 -4.56 -3.61 -27.54
C GLY A 292 -4.65 -5.01 -26.94
N GLN A 293 -3.52 -5.68 -26.79
CA GLN A 293 -3.45 -7.01 -26.18
C GLN A 293 -3.70 -6.93 -24.66
N ARG A 294 -4.60 -7.79 -24.15
CA ARG A 294 -4.88 -7.94 -22.71
C ARG A 294 -3.57 -8.27 -21.97
N ARG A 295 -3.31 -7.57 -20.86
CA ARG A 295 -2.11 -7.78 -20.04
C ARG A 295 -2.40 -7.58 -18.55
N PRO A 296 -1.56 -8.12 -17.66
CA PRO A 296 -1.66 -7.80 -16.24
C PRO A 296 -1.39 -6.30 -16.02
N MET A 297 -2.16 -5.68 -15.12
CA MET A 297 -1.85 -4.36 -14.57
C MET A 297 -1.18 -4.51 -13.21
N SER A 298 -0.44 -3.47 -12.78
CA SER A 298 0.25 -3.47 -11.50
C SER A 298 -0.52 -2.64 -10.46
N LEU A 299 -0.79 -3.24 -9.30
CA LEU A 299 -1.27 -2.56 -8.10
C LEU A 299 -0.16 -2.52 -7.07
N GLN A 300 0.21 -1.32 -6.63
CA GLN A 300 1.00 -1.14 -5.43
C GLN A 300 0.07 -1.12 -4.24
N TYR A 301 0.39 -1.89 -3.19
CA TYR A 301 -0.38 -1.86 -1.96
C TYR A 301 0.50 -1.54 -0.77
N THR A 302 -0.12 -0.95 0.24
CA THR A 302 0.45 -0.76 1.57
C THR A 302 -0.54 -1.26 2.61
N ALA A 303 -0.13 -2.25 3.38
CA ALA A 303 -0.88 -2.83 4.49
C ALA A 303 -0.30 -2.29 5.80
N THR A 304 -1.10 -1.56 6.57
CA THR A 304 -0.73 -1.12 7.93
C THR A 304 -1.50 -1.94 8.95
N THR A 305 -0.81 -2.37 9.99
CA THR A 305 -1.39 -3.21 11.06
C THR A 305 -1.34 -2.51 12.39
N ASN A 306 -2.46 -2.52 13.12
CA ASN A 306 -2.55 -2.03 14.47
C ASN A 306 -2.59 -3.22 15.42
N ILE A 307 -1.49 -3.43 16.14
CA ILE A 307 -1.27 -4.54 17.05
C ILE A 307 -0.94 -3.96 18.42
N ASP A 308 -1.74 -4.28 19.44
CA ASP A 308 -1.64 -3.62 20.76
C ASP A 308 -0.26 -3.77 21.42
N ILE A 309 0.35 -4.96 21.31
CA ILE A 309 1.67 -5.19 21.92
C ILE A 309 2.75 -4.30 21.28
N PHE A 310 2.67 -4.01 19.98
CA PHE A 310 3.63 -3.13 19.30
C PHE A 310 3.35 -1.64 19.51
N LYS A 311 2.07 -1.27 19.72
CA LYS A 311 1.67 0.10 20.00
C LYS A 311 2.31 0.65 21.29
N GLN A 312 2.52 -0.19 22.30
CA GLN A 312 3.21 0.18 23.54
C GLN A 312 4.68 0.57 23.30
N PHE A 313 5.28 0.07 22.22
CA PHE A 313 6.65 0.41 21.80
C PHE A 313 6.70 1.51 20.73
N GLY A 314 5.56 2.12 20.39
CA GLY A 314 5.48 3.14 19.34
C GLY A 314 5.75 2.60 17.92
N TYR A 315 5.60 1.29 17.71
CA TYR A 315 5.84 0.64 16.43
C TYR A 315 4.52 0.23 15.76
N VAL A 316 4.34 0.58 14.49
CA VAL A 316 3.19 0.21 13.66
C VAL A 316 3.74 -0.47 12.40
N PRO A 317 3.65 -1.81 12.27
CA PRO A 317 4.18 -2.51 11.11
C PRO A 317 3.42 -2.11 9.84
N SER A 318 4.18 -1.79 8.79
CA SER A 318 3.69 -1.54 7.44
C SER A 318 4.36 -2.48 6.44
N PHE A 319 3.57 -3.06 5.54
CA PHE A 319 4.04 -3.96 4.49
C PHE A 319 3.64 -3.37 3.15
N SER A 320 4.59 -3.22 2.25
CA SER A 320 4.33 -2.68 0.92
C SER A 320 4.90 -3.61 -0.15
N ASN A 321 4.12 -3.88 -1.19
CA ASN A 321 4.55 -4.67 -2.33
C ASN A 321 3.73 -4.30 -3.57
N THR A 322 4.16 -4.81 -4.73
CA THR A 322 3.42 -4.72 -5.99
C THR A 322 2.84 -6.09 -6.32
N ILE A 323 1.56 -6.12 -6.69
CA ILE A 323 0.89 -7.31 -7.21
C ILE A 323 0.41 -7.04 -8.63
N GLN A 324 0.60 -8.04 -9.50
CA GLN A 324 0.03 -8.00 -10.84
C GLN A 324 -1.34 -8.65 -10.81
N LEU A 325 -2.35 -7.97 -11.35
CA LEU A 325 -3.67 -8.56 -11.57
C LEU A 325 -4.02 -8.54 -13.05
N ASN A 326 -4.67 -9.62 -13.47
CA ASN A 326 -5.39 -9.63 -14.73
C ASN A 326 -6.53 -8.62 -14.66
N CYS A 327 -6.97 -8.12 -15.83
CA CYS A 327 -8.12 -7.23 -15.87
C CYS A 327 -9.29 -7.84 -15.08
N PRO A 328 -9.77 -7.13 -14.05
CA PRO A 328 -10.82 -7.61 -13.18
C PRO A 328 -12.20 -7.64 -13.85
N PHE A 329 -12.35 -6.93 -14.96
CA PHE A 329 -13.64 -6.72 -15.60
C PHE A 329 -13.93 -7.81 -16.63
N ASP A 330 -15.20 -8.21 -16.71
CA ASP A 330 -15.70 -9.08 -17.78
C ASP A 330 -15.92 -8.27 -19.06
N ASP A 331 -16.04 -8.97 -20.19
CA ASP A 331 -16.12 -8.31 -21.51
C ASP A 331 -17.37 -7.42 -21.64
N ALA A 332 -18.44 -7.74 -20.92
CA ALA A 332 -19.66 -6.93 -20.85
C ALA A 332 -19.41 -5.60 -20.13
N SER A 333 -18.80 -5.62 -18.94
CA SER A 333 -18.44 -4.41 -18.20
C SER A 333 -17.47 -3.54 -18.98
N VAL A 334 -16.48 -4.16 -19.61
CA VAL A 334 -15.51 -3.46 -20.49
C VAL A 334 -16.24 -2.77 -21.64
N SER A 335 -17.19 -3.45 -22.29
CA SER A 335 -18.00 -2.87 -23.35
C SER A 335 -18.83 -1.68 -22.87
N SER A 336 -19.39 -1.74 -21.65
CA SER A 336 -20.11 -0.61 -21.05
C SER A 336 -19.18 0.57 -20.76
N ILE A 337 -17.96 0.35 -20.27
CA ILE A 337 -16.95 1.41 -20.09
C ILE A 337 -16.69 2.10 -21.44
N VAL A 338 -16.45 1.32 -22.49
CA VAL A 338 -16.17 1.85 -23.83
C VAL A 338 -17.36 2.65 -24.37
N GLN A 339 -18.58 2.14 -24.22
CA GLN A 339 -19.80 2.85 -24.65
C GLN A 339 -19.99 4.17 -23.90
N THR A 340 -19.76 4.19 -22.58
CA THR A 340 -19.82 5.40 -21.78
C THR A 340 -18.74 6.41 -22.19
N ILE A 341 -17.52 5.97 -22.48
CA ILE A 341 -16.47 6.86 -22.99
C ILE A 341 -16.87 7.42 -24.36
N LYS A 342 -17.40 6.59 -25.27
CA LYS A 342 -17.86 7.04 -26.59
C LYS A 342 -19.00 8.07 -26.49
N SER A 343 -19.95 7.87 -25.57
CA SER A 343 -21.05 8.82 -25.36
C SER A 343 -20.58 10.15 -24.76
N ILE A 344 -19.66 10.12 -23.78
CA ILE A 344 -19.06 11.33 -23.19
C ILE A 344 -18.31 12.14 -24.25
N LEU A 345 -17.62 11.47 -25.18
CA LEU A 345 -16.84 12.12 -26.23
C LEU A 345 -17.68 12.54 -27.44
N ASN A 346 -18.99 12.29 -27.44
CA ASN A 346 -19.88 12.50 -28.59
C ASN A 346 -19.34 11.86 -29.89
N LEU A 347 -18.67 10.70 -29.78
CA LEU A 347 -18.13 10.03 -30.95
C LEU A 347 -19.27 9.43 -31.79
N PRO A 348 -19.25 9.59 -33.13
CA PRO A 348 -20.29 9.02 -33.98
C PRO A 348 -20.32 7.49 -33.84
N PRO A 349 -21.52 6.87 -33.86
CA PRO A 349 -21.66 5.42 -33.77
C PRO A 349 -20.94 4.75 -34.96
N GLY A 350 -20.02 3.82 -34.68
CA GLY A 350 -19.22 3.11 -35.68
C GLY A 350 -17.74 3.53 -35.78
N SER A 351 -17.30 4.49 -34.97
CA SER A 351 -15.86 4.72 -34.75
C SER A 351 -15.27 3.54 -33.95
N PRO A 352 -14.12 2.95 -34.38
CA PRO A 352 -13.49 1.82 -33.71
C PRO A 352 -13.19 2.13 -32.23
#